data_AF-A0A7C3D4E7-F1
#
_entry.id   AF-A0A7C3D4E7-F1
#
_cell.length_a   1.000
_cell.length_b   1.000
_cell.length_c   1.000
_cell.angle_alpha   90.00
_cell.angle_beta   90.00
_cell.angle_gamma   90.00
#
_symmetry.space_group_name_H-M   'P 1'
#
loop_
_entity.id
_entity.type
_entity.pdbx_description
1 polymer ?
#
loop_
_entity_poly.entity_id
_entity_poly.type
_entity_poly.pdbx_seq_one_letter_code
_entity_poly.pdbx_strand_id
1 'polypeptide(L)'
;SLHETDGFFSKVLRSGSHEESIRMVAEGKAQASAVDSLVLDYDRLHNPEFVSQVRIIKSLGPAAIPPVVASTTLPEKEFQLIQDVLLGMANDPKGKAILDSAGVKRFEKVTDDFYDDIRAMRDLAKKTGFSQIQ
;
A
#
# COMPACT_ATOMS: atom_id res chain seq x y z
N SER A 1 -21.49 26.38 -15.27
CA SER A 1 -20.24 26.86 -14.65
C SER A 1 -20.01 26.00 -13.41
N LEU A 2 -19.23 24.93 -13.52
CA LEU A 2 -18.85 24.11 -12.37
C LEU A 2 -17.93 24.96 -11.50
N HIS A 3 -18.38 25.30 -10.30
CA HIS A 3 -17.61 26.07 -9.33
C HIS A 3 -16.42 25.23 -8.86
N GLU A 4 -15.26 25.55 -9.42
CA GLU A 4 -13.97 24.92 -9.21
C GLU A 4 -13.22 25.60 -8.06
N THR A 5 -13.81 25.64 -6.87
CA THR A 5 -13.13 26.02 -5.61
C THR A 5 -14.05 25.68 -4.43
N ASP A 6 -13.85 24.49 -3.85
CA ASP A 6 -14.18 24.02 -2.48
C ASP A 6 -14.74 22.58 -2.48
N GLY A 7 -13.82 21.61 -2.37
CA GLY A 7 -14.07 20.23 -1.92
C GLY A 7 -14.87 19.32 -2.85
N PHE A 8 -14.20 18.46 -3.64
CA PHE A 8 -14.86 17.34 -4.35
C PHE A 8 -15.63 16.38 -3.43
N PHE A 9 -15.31 16.37 -2.13
CA PHE A 9 -15.94 15.56 -1.11
C PHE A 9 -16.48 16.44 0.01
N SER A 10 -17.70 16.16 0.47
CA SER A 10 -18.34 16.89 1.58
C SER A 10 -17.74 16.57 2.96
N LYS A 11 -17.04 15.43 3.09
CA LYS A 11 -16.38 14.98 4.32
C LYS A 11 -15.27 13.98 3.99
N VAL A 12 -14.14 14.09 4.67
CA VAL A 12 -13.08 13.07 4.65
C VAL A 12 -12.94 12.44 6.04
N LEU A 13 -12.77 11.12 6.08
CA LEU A 13 -12.64 10.34 7.31
C LEU A 13 -11.27 9.66 7.36
N ARG A 14 -10.65 9.64 8.55
CA ARG A 14 -9.43 8.87 8.80
C ARG A 14 -9.83 7.53 9.41
N SER A 15 -9.73 6.46 8.64
CA SER A 15 -10.04 5.09 9.06
C SER A 15 -8.95 4.47 9.95
N GLY A 16 -7.69 4.88 9.78
CA GLY A 16 -6.55 4.36 10.53
C GLY A 16 -5.89 3.11 9.93
N SER A 17 -6.61 2.33 9.11
CA SER A 17 -6.05 1.22 8.35
C SER A 17 -6.80 0.99 7.02
N HIS A 18 -6.21 0.19 6.12
CA HIS A 18 -6.84 -0.15 4.85
C HIS A 18 -8.04 -1.09 5.03
N GLU A 19 -7.95 -2.03 5.96
CA GLU A 19 -9.02 -2.97 6.34
C GLU A 19 -10.24 -2.20 6.88
N GLU A 20 -9.99 -1.22 7.76
CA GLU A 20 -11.04 -0.36 8.30
C GLU A 20 -11.66 0.52 7.22
N SER A 21 -10.85 1.04 6.29
CA SER A 21 -11.36 1.74 5.09
C SER A 21 -12.32 0.88 4.27
N ILE A 22 -11.98 -0.39 4.02
CA ILE A 22 -12.83 -1.33 3.28
C ILE A 22 -14.14 -1.55 4.05
N ARG A 23 -14.04 -1.82 5.35
CA ARG A 23 -15.21 -2.04 6.23
C ARG A 23 -16.14 -0.83 6.24
N MET A 24 -15.60 0.38 6.38
CA MET A 24 -16.40 1.61 6.36
C MET A 24 -17.17 1.80 5.05
N VAL A 25 -16.61 1.40 3.91
CA VAL A 25 -17.31 1.45 2.62
C VAL A 25 -18.39 0.36 2.53
N ALA A 26 -18.06 -0.87 2.92
CA ALA A 26 -19.01 -1.99 2.95
C ALA A 26 -20.24 -1.70 3.84
N GLU A 27 -20.02 -1.06 4.98
CA GLU A 27 -21.09 -0.67 5.92
C GLU A 27 -21.80 0.65 5.55
N GLY A 28 -21.42 1.29 4.43
CA GLY A 28 -22.02 2.55 3.98
C GLY A 28 -21.65 3.78 4.82
N LYS A 29 -20.67 3.68 5.72
CA LYS A 29 -20.13 4.81 6.51
C LYS A 29 -19.30 5.76 5.66
N ALA A 30 -18.73 5.27 4.55
CA ALA A 30 -18.06 6.04 3.52
C ALA A 30 -18.55 5.62 2.13
N GLN A 31 -18.58 6.54 1.17
CA GLN A 31 -19.02 6.26 -0.21
C GLN A 31 -17.92 5.65 -1.07
N ALA A 32 -16.67 5.98 -0.77
CA ALA A 32 -15.47 5.47 -1.44
C ALA A 32 -14.27 5.60 -0.50
N SER A 33 -13.25 4.78 -0.74
CA SER A 33 -11.94 4.91 -0.10
C SER A 33 -10.85 4.48 -1.09
N ALA A 34 -9.66 5.06 -0.95
CA ALA A 34 -8.46 4.61 -1.63
C ALA A 34 -7.72 3.62 -0.71
N VAL A 35 -7.45 2.41 -1.21
CA VAL A 35 -6.77 1.35 -0.46
C VAL A 35 -5.68 0.71 -1.30
N ASP A 36 -4.67 0.15 -0.64
CA ASP A 36 -3.63 -0.62 -1.30
C ASP A 36 -4.22 -1.91 -1.90
N SER A 37 -3.87 -2.20 -3.15
CA SER A 37 -4.38 -3.39 -3.85
C SER A 37 -3.91 -4.70 -3.22
N LEU A 38 -2.72 -4.73 -2.60
CA LEU A 38 -2.21 -5.91 -1.91
C LEU A 38 -3.03 -6.22 -0.66
N VAL A 39 -3.46 -5.19 0.09
CA VAL A 39 -4.37 -5.39 1.22
C VAL A 39 -5.72 -5.90 0.74
N LEU A 40 -6.26 -5.30 -0.34
CA LEU A 40 -7.52 -5.75 -0.92
C LEU A 40 -7.45 -7.21 -1.37
N ASP A 41 -6.38 -7.62 -2.05
CA ASP A 41 -6.21 -9.01 -2.51
C ASP A 41 -5.92 -9.98 -1.36
N TYR A 42 -5.22 -9.53 -0.31
CA TYR A 42 -5.02 -10.31 0.90
C TYR A 42 -6.34 -10.59 1.62
N ASP A 43 -7.18 -9.56 1.82
CA ASP A 43 -8.48 -9.72 2.47
C ASP A 43 -9.47 -10.53 1.62
N ARG A 44 -9.39 -10.48 0.28
CA ARG A 44 -10.18 -11.40 -0.57
C ARG A 44 -9.92 -12.87 -0.25
N LEU A 45 -8.67 -13.21 0.07
CA LEU A 45 -8.26 -14.58 0.34
C LEU A 45 -8.54 -14.99 1.80
N HIS A 46 -8.32 -14.07 2.75
CA HIS A 46 -8.33 -14.42 4.19
C HIS A 46 -9.54 -13.89 4.96
N ASN A 47 -10.12 -12.75 4.56
CA ASN A 47 -11.20 -12.04 5.26
C ASN A 47 -12.29 -11.51 4.30
N PRO A 48 -12.96 -12.38 3.51
CA PRO A 48 -13.77 -11.94 2.37
C PRO A 48 -15.06 -11.20 2.71
N GLU A 49 -15.46 -11.16 3.99
CA GLU A 49 -16.75 -10.62 4.45
C GLU A 49 -17.01 -9.20 3.92
N PHE A 50 -16.11 -8.25 4.19
CA PHE A 50 -16.30 -6.86 3.75
C PHE A 50 -15.84 -6.63 2.31
N VAL A 51 -14.79 -7.31 1.85
CA VAL A 51 -14.28 -7.11 0.49
C VAL A 51 -15.27 -7.58 -0.58
N SER A 52 -16.04 -8.63 -0.30
CA SER A 52 -17.09 -9.11 -1.21
C SER A 52 -18.24 -8.10 -1.42
N GLN A 53 -18.37 -7.11 -0.52
CA GLN A 53 -19.42 -6.09 -0.55
C GLN A 53 -18.98 -4.78 -1.22
N VAL A 54 -17.71 -4.67 -1.60
CA VAL A 54 -17.17 -3.49 -2.29
C VAL A 54 -16.79 -3.82 -3.74
N ARG A 55 -16.70 -2.79 -4.58
CA ARG A 55 -16.25 -2.92 -5.97
C ARG A 55 -15.14 -1.92 -6.28
N ILE A 56 -14.19 -2.34 -7.10
CA ILE A 56 -13.16 -1.44 -7.62
C ILE A 56 -13.79 -0.55 -8.69
N ILE A 57 -13.74 0.77 -8.49
CA ILE A 57 -14.17 1.76 -9.49
C ILE A 57 -13.01 2.29 -10.34
N LYS A 58 -11.79 2.27 -9.80
CA LYS A 58 -10.57 2.67 -10.47
C LYS A 58 -9.35 2.09 -9.75
N SER A 59 -8.32 1.76 -10.52
CA SER A 59 -6.99 1.40 -10.02
C SER A 59 -5.98 2.43 -10.50
N LEU A 60 -5.01 2.75 -9.66
CA LEU A 60 -3.87 3.61 -9.99
C LEU A 60 -2.63 2.72 -10.08
N GLY A 61 -1.77 2.96 -11.09
CA GLY A 61 -0.52 2.24 -11.24
C GLY A 61 -0.27 1.68 -12.64
N PRO A 62 0.72 0.78 -12.78
CA PRO A 62 1.44 0.11 -11.70
C PRO A 62 2.29 1.06 -10.84
N ALA A 63 2.44 0.75 -9.56
CA ALA A 63 3.32 1.45 -8.63
C ALA A 63 4.25 0.43 -7.95
N ALA A 64 5.44 0.86 -7.54
CA ALA A 64 6.35 0.01 -6.81
C ALA A 64 5.72 -0.46 -5.48
N ILE A 65 5.94 -1.74 -5.16
CA ILE A 65 5.53 -2.34 -3.88
C ILE A 65 6.23 -1.62 -2.71
N PRO A 66 5.58 -1.45 -1.55
CA PRO A 66 6.24 -0.90 -0.37
C PRO A 66 7.56 -1.63 -0.05
N PRO A 67 8.68 -0.91 0.11
CA PRO A 67 9.98 -1.53 0.38
C PRO A 67 10.08 -2.00 1.83
N VAL A 68 10.97 -2.97 2.06
CA VAL A 68 11.56 -3.18 3.39
C VAL A 68 12.65 -2.12 3.59
N VAL A 69 12.53 -1.32 4.64
CA VAL A 69 13.49 -0.27 4.97
C VAL A 69 14.22 -0.59 6.27
N ALA A 70 15.47 -0.13 6.38
CA ALA A 70 16.28 -0.27 7.58
C ALA A 70 16.71 1.11 8.09
N SER A 71 17.02 1.20 9.39
CA SER A 71 17.58 2.42 9.98
C SER A 71 18.94 2.72 9.36
N THR A 72 19.24 4.00 9.12
CA THR A 72 20.58 4.46 8.71
C THR A 72 21.65 4.24 9.77
N THR A 73 21.26 3.89 10.99
CA THR A 73 22.16 3.58 12.11
C THR A 73 22.39 2.08 12.31
N LEU A 74 21.75 1.22 11.52
CA LEU A 74 21.98 -0.23 11.58
C LEU A 74 23.40 -0.51 11.05
N PRO A 75 24.25 -1.27 11.75
CA PRO A 75 25.58 -1.53 11.24
C PRO A 75 25.53 -2.42 9.98
N GLU A 76 26.46 -2.16 9.06
CA GLU A 76 26.45 -2.71 7.70
C GLU A 76 26.42 -4.25 7.67
N LYS A 77 27.09 -4.88 8.62
CA LYS A 77 27.16 -6.34 8.71
C LYS A 77 25.79 -6.95 9.02
N GLU A 78 25.05 -6.36 9.94
CA GLU A 78 23.70 -6.76 10.30
C GLU A 78 22.72 -6.48 9.16
N PHE A 79 22.87 -5.33 8.49
CA PHE A 79 22.08 -5.01 7.30
C PHE A 79 22.27 -6.07 6.21
N GLN A 80 23.52 -6.39 5.86
CA GLN A 80 23.82 -7.38 4.82
C GLN A 80 23.29 -8.77 5.20
N LEU A 81 23.45 -9.18 6.47
CA LEU A 81 22.92 -10.45 6.95
C LEU A 81 21.39 -10.54 6.80
N ILE A 82 20.67 -9.50 7.21
CA ILE A 82 19.20 -9.45 7.10
C ILE A 82 18.79 -9.46 5.62
N GLN A 83 19.47 -8.65 4.79
CA GLN A 83 19.20 -8.59 3.36
C GLN A 83 19.41 -9.97 2.70
N ASP A 84 20.50 -10.67 3.00
CA ASP A 84 20.80 -11.99 2.45
C ASP A 84 19.76 -13.03 2.86
N VAL A 85 19.31 -12.98 4.12
CA VAL A 85 18.23 -13.85 4.61
C VAL A 85 16.94 -13.61 3.82
N LEU A 86 16.51 -12.36 3.67
CA LEU A 86 15.29 -12.01 2.93
C LEU A 86 15.37 -12.44 1.46
N LEU A 87 16.49 -12.18 0.79
CA LEU A 87 16.70 -12.57 -0.61
C LEU A 87 16.77 -14.10 -0.78
N GLY A 88 17.25 -14.81 0.24
CA GLY A 88 17.35 -16.27 0.25
C GLY A 88 16.05 -17.00 0.57
N MET A 89 15.02 -16.32 1.10
CA MET A 89 13.82 -16.97 1.63
C MET A 89 13.11 -17.88 0.62
N ALA A 90 13.08 -17.51 -0.67
CA ALA A 90 12.42 -18.31 -1.70
C ALA A 90 13.10 -19.67 -1.95
N ASN A 91 14.38 -19.81 -1.57
CA ASN A 91 15.18 -21.02 -1.73
C ASN A 91 15.26 -21.87 -0.43
N ASP A 92 14.70 -21.38 0.68
CA ASP A 92 14.64 -22.09 1.95
C ASP A 92 13.19 -22.58 2.22
N PRO A 93 12.94 -23.84 2.60
CA PRO A 93 11.59 -24.33 2.83
C PRO A 93 10.78 -23.56 3.87
N LYS A 94 11.42 -23.07 4.95
CA LYS A 94 10.74 -22.27 5.98
C LYS A 94 10.47 -20.86 5.46
N GLY A 95 11.46 -20.26 4.80
CA GLY A 95 11.32 -18.97 4.13
C GLY A 95 10.18 -18.97 3.12
N LYS A 96 10.10 -20.00 2.27
CA LYS A 96 9.04 -20.16 1.27
C LYS A 96 7.66 -20.27 1.92
N ALA A 97 7.52 -21.03 3.01
CA ALA A 97 6.24 -21.14 3.71
C ALA A 97 5.76 -19.78 4.27
N ILE A 98 6.68 -18.96 4.79
CA ILE A 98 6.39 -17.61 5.26
C ILE A 98 5.95 -16.72 4.08
N LEU A 99 6.71 -16.73 2.99
CA LEU A 99 6.41 -15.99 1.76
C LEU A 99 5.03 -16.34 1.20
N ASP A 100 4.71 -17.64 1.10
CA ASP A 100 3.42 -18.13 0.62
C ASP A 100 2.27 -17.62 1.50
N SER A 101 2.43 -17.66 2.84
CA SER A 101 1.40 -17.17 3.78
C SER A 101 1.16 -15.66 3.68
N ALA A 102 2.17 -14.90 3.24
CA ALA A 102 2.07 -13.47 3.00
C ALA A 102 1.65 -13.12 1.56
N GLY A 103 1.46 -14.11 0.67
CA GLY A 103 1.18 -13.87 -0.75
C GLY A 103 2.37 -13.28 -1.53
N VAL A 104 3.58 -13.35 -0.99
CA VAL A 104 4.81 -12.79 -1.58
C VAL A 104 5.58 -13.90 -2.31
N LYS A 105 6.08 -13.63 -3.52
CA LYS A 105 6.85 -14.64 -4.28
C LYS A 105 8.31 -14.73 -3.84
N ARG A 106 8.96 -13.58 -3.65
CA ARG A 106 10.35 -13.42 -3.23
C ARG A 106 10.64 -11.96 -2.91
N PHE A 107 11.76 -11.70 -2.24
CA PHE A 107 12.36 -10.37 -2.16
C PHE A 107 13.38 -10.20 -3.30
N GLU A 108 13.52 -8.96 -3.77
CA GLU A 108 14.55 -8.57 -4.74
C GLU A 108 15.24 -7.29 -4.28
N LYS A 109 16.48 -7.09 -4.73
CA LYS A 109 17.15 -5.81 -4.57
C LYS A 109 16.47 -4.79 -5.47
N VAL A 110 16.15 -3.63 -4.90
CA VAL A 110 15.61 -2.48 -5.63
C VAL A 110 16.57 -1.32 -5.51
N THR A 111 16.58 -0.47 -6.53
CA THR A 111 17.26 0.82 -6.51
C THR A 111 16.27 1.92 -6.16
N ASP A 112 16.77 3.06 -5.66
CA ASP A 112 15.89 4.14 -5.19
C ASP A 112 14.95 4.66 -6.29
N ASP A 113 15.41 4.71 -7.54
CA ASP A 113 14.67 5.16 -8.72
C ASP A 113 13.36 4.39 -8.99
N PHE A 114 13.20 3.16 -8.48
CA PHE A 114 11.93 2.42 -8.55
C PHE A 114 10.77 3.20 -7.88
N TYR A 115 11.08 4.14 -7.00
CA TYR A 115 10.11 4.96 -6.27
C TYR A 115 9.97 6.37 -6.85
N ASP A 116 10.54 6.67 -8.03
CA ASP A 116 10.42 8.00 -8.64
C ASP A 116 8.99 8.35 -9.02
N ASP A 117 8.20 7.39 -9.51
CA ASP A 117 6.80 7.63 -9.89
C ASP A 117 5.96 8.08 -8.69
N ILE A 118 6.16 7.47 -7.52
CA ILE A 118 5.42 7.83 -6.32
C ILE A 118 5.90 9.17 -5.74
N ARG A 119 7.20 9.51 -5.91
CA ARG A 119 7.72 10.84 -5.59
C ARG A 119 7.11 11.91 -6.50
N ALA A 120 7.00 11.65 -7.80
CA ALA A 120 6.36 12.56 -8.76
C ALA A 120 4.88 12.78 -8.42
N MET A 121 4.14 11.71 -8.09
CA MET A 121 2.74 11.82 -7.64
C MET A 121 2.60 12.66 -6.36
N ARG A 122 3.47 12.45 -5.37
CA ARG A 122 3.52 13.25 -4.13
C ARG A 122 3.78 14.72 -4.44
N ASP A 123 4.73 15.02 -5.31
CA ASP A 123 5.12 16.40 -5.62
C ASP A 123 4.03 17.14 -6.41
N LEU A 124 3.33 16.43 -7.31
CA LEU A 124 2.13 16.96 -7.95
C LEU A 124 1.04 17.27 -6.92
N ALA A 125 0.73 16.35 -6.00
CA ALA A 125 -0.27 16.56 -4.96
C ALA A 125 0.04 17.77 -4.07
N LYS A 126 1.32 17.96 -3.72
CA LYS A 126 1.79 19.16 -3.01
C LYS A 126 1.58 20.43 -3.82
N LYS A 127 1.99 20.43 -5.09
CA LYS A 127 1.88 21.59 -5.99
C LYS A 127 0.42 22.03 -6.19
N THR A 128 -0.52 21.10 -6.19
CA THR A 128 -1.95 21.36 -6.40
C THR A 128 -2.73 21.58 -5.09
N GLY A 129 -2.08 21.63 -3.92
CA GLY A 129 -2.74 21.90 -2.65
C GLY A 129 -3.47 20.71 -2.01
N PHE A 130 -3.25 19.48 -2.49
CA PHE A 130 -3.88 18.23 -1.98
C PHE A 130 -2.94 17.42 -1.08
N SER A 131 -2.02 18.06 -0.36
CA SER A 131 -1.03 17.39 0.49
C SER A 131 -1.55 17.00 1.88
N GLN A 132 -2.75 17.45 2.24
CA GLN A 132 -3.39 17.18 3.52
C GLN A 132 -4.85 16.81 3.29
N ILE A 133 -5.31 15.85 4.09
CA ILE A 133 -6.75 15.59 4.27
C ILE A 133 -7.27 16.72 5.16
N GLN A 134 -8.07 17.61 4.57
CA GLN A 134 -8.82 18.66 5.29
C GLN A 134 -9.93 18.07 6.15
#